data_AF-A0A448Z6G1-F1
#
_entry.id   AF-A0A448Z6G1-F1
#
_cell.length_a   1.000
_cell.length_b   1.000
_cell.length_c   1.000
_cell.angle_alpha   90.00
_cell.angle_beta   90.00
_cell.angle_gamma   90.00
#
_symmetry.space_group_name_H-M   'P 1'
#
loop_
_entity.id
_entity.type
_entity.pdbx_description
1 polymer ?
#
loop_
_entity_poly.entity_id
_entity_poly.type
_entity_poly.pdbx_seq_one_letter_code
_entity_poly.pdbx_strand_id
1 'polypeptide(L)'
;MAFMKMNYRKQFLITATSSRGTTRFPFGVSRNDIDRAIEICNSSRPERVCFDDWMVLIFILSKVGIVDLQNREDDCRNLVHRDRWYYRTDHEGRINYLSLFGKVGCPFDLPPEIGYLECLEYLRLKRCRSIPGRELSSLPHLEVLSFDKCNFQFLLHQDDVEHNTKNSFLSRIKLINLKTLRIERSKIPASSSIVSLLAGELPELQKLYLCDIDCHSMKNVLEALTNLDVSFQDSLSHFALIDCCLEHHNLETIFMDILGKFLKIVHLDICNSEVQSIHSLVEGLKRERRNGASNPEQSTLRHLGLTYTSAKNEIFVNDGREKDAIVYLLRTFKTISDVALGAIQFDQDIEYEILANKAGRSLVECGNNRPLLLSGWPAVLERVTRNRKINYNSIEKPVRPVTGLYYLLRFGPVLMSAANW
;
A
#
# COMPACT_ATOMS: atom_id res chain seq x y z
N MET A 1 -8.59 44.74 -16.29
CA MET A 1 -8.65 43.93 -15.05
C MET A 1 -10.04 43.90 -14.41
N ALA A 2 -10.74 45.04 -14.23
CA ALA A 2 -12.12 45.07 -13.68
C ALA A 2 -13.17 44.32 -14.54
N PHE A 3 -13.04 44.36 -15.87
CA PHE A 3 -13.95 43.67 -16.80
C PHE A 3 -13.83 42.13 -16.76
N MET A 4 -12.64 41.58 -16.53
CA MET A 4 -12.45 40.12 -16.34
C MET A 4 -13.06 39.63 -15.03
N LYS A 5 -12.89 40.38 -13.92
CA LYS A 5 -13.49 40.04 -12.62
C LYS A 5 -15.02 39.95 -12.69
N MET A 6 -15.65 40.79 -13.50
CA MET A 6 -17.11 40.82 -13.66
C MET A 6 -17.63 39.63 -14.47
N ASN A 7 -16.92 39.20 -15.53
CA ASN A 7 -17.33 38.05 -16.33
C ASN A 7 -17.19 36.73 -15.57
N TYR A 8 -16.12 36.49 -14.80
CA TYR A 8 -16.04 35.26 -13.99
C TYR A 8 -17.07 35.22 -12.87
N ARG A 9 -17.36 36.35 -12.20
CA ARG A 9 -18.41 36.40 -11.16
C ARG A 9 -19.79 36.14 -11.74
N LYS A 10 -20.09 36.69 -12.93
CA LYS A 10 -21.36 36.46 -13.62
C LYS A 10 -21.43 35.04 -14.19
N GLN A 11 -20.37 34.53 -14.83
CA GLN A 11 -20.33 33.15 -15.34
C GLN A 11 -20.39 32.14 -14.20
N PHE A 12 -19.71 32.36 -13.08
CA PHE A 12 -19.77 31.49 -11.91
C PHE A 12 -21.15 31.53 -11.24
N LEU A 13 -21.74 32.72 -11.06
CA LEU A 13 -23.12 32.84 -10.56
C LEU A 13 -24.15 32.31 -11.57
N ILE A 14 -23.94 32.45 -12.88
CA ILE A 14 -24.82 31.95 -13.94
C ILE A 14 -24.65 30.44 -14.13
N THR A 15 -23.46 29.86 -14.04
CA THR A 15 -23.25 28.41 -14.01
C THR A 15 -23.82 27.84 -12.72
N ALA A 16 -23.71 28.56 -11.60
CA ALA A 16 -24.36 28.20 -10.34
C ALA A 16 -25.90 28.37 -10.33
N THR A 17 -26.50 29.08 -11.29
CA THR A 17 -27.96 29.35 -11.33
C THR A 17 -28.68 28.89 -12.60
N SER A 18 -27.99 28.58 -13.70
CA SER A 18 -28.60 28.31 -15.02
C SER A 18 -28.40 26.90 -15.55
N SER A 19 -27.49 26.09 -15.00
CA SER A 19 -27.52 24.64 -15.24
C SER A 19 -28.58 24.02 -14.35
N ARG A 20 -29.72 23.65 -14.95
CA ARG A 20 -30.77 22.86 -14.30
C ARG A 20 -30.16 21.60 -13.65
N GLY A 21 -30.09 21.62 -12.32
CA GLY A 21 -29.75 20.46 -11.48
C GLY A 21 -28.48 20.66 -10.66
N THR A 22 -28.66 20.90 -9.36
CA THR A 22 -27.65 20.93 -8.28
C THR A 22 -26.74 22.17 -8.15
N THR A 23 -27.12 23.03 -7.21
CA THR A 23 -26.25 23.91 -6.42
C THR A 23 -25.08 23.10 -5.84
N ARG A 24 -23.88 23.24 -6.40
CA ARG A 24 -22.65 22.49 -6.01
C ARG A 24 -21.75 23.20 -5.00
N PHE A 25 -22.27 24.13 -4.20
CA PHE A 25 -21.50 24.68 -3.08
C PHE A 25 -22.12 24.24 -1.75
N PRO A 26 -21.28 23.84 -0.78
CA PRO A 26 -21.72 23.21 0.45
C PRO A 26 -22.68 24.10 1.23
N PHE A 27 -23.80 23.50 1.66
CA PHE A 27 -24.74 24.11 2.59
C PHE A 27 -23.96 24.60 3.84
N GLY A 28 -24.10 25.89 4.17
CA GLY A 28 -23.55 26.46 5.41
C GLY A 28 -22.35 27.41 5.26
N VAL A 29 -21.90 27.74 4.05
CA VAL A 29 -20.84 28.77 3.85
C VAL A 29 -21.45 30.16 3.73
N SER A 30 -20.90 31.14 4.45
CA SER A 30 -21.40 32.52 4.39
C SER A 30 -21.09 33.17 3.03
N ARG A 31 -21.92 34.13 2.61
CA ARG A 31 -21.68 34.87 1.35
C ARG A 31 -20.33 35.60 1.36
N ASN A 32 -19.91 36.08 2.52
CA ASN A 32 -18.62 36.75 2.69
C ASN A 32 -17.46 35.79 2.46
N ASP A 33 -17.55 34.56 2.97
CA ASP A 33 -16.52 33.53 2.77
C ASP A 33 -16.42 33.11 1.30
N ILE A 34 -17.55 33.05 0.59
CA ILE A 34 -17.56 32.78 -0.87
C ILE A 34 -16.88 33.91 -1.63
N ASP A 35 -17.28 35.17 -1.38
CA ASP A 35 -16.67 36.32 -2.05
C ASP A 35 -15.16 36.39 -1.75
N ARG A 36 -14.73 36.03 -0.53
CA ARG A 36 -13.31 35.93 -0.19
C ARG A 36 -12.60 34.78 -0.89
N ALA A 37 -13.18 33.59 -0.89
CA ALA A 37 -12.60 32.43 -1.59
C ALA A 37 -12.41 32.74 -3.09
N ILE A 38 -13.38 33.41 -3.73
CA ILE A 38 -13.26 33.92 -5.10
C ILE A 38 -12.07 34.86 -5.25
N GLU A 39 -11.88 35.79 -4.32
CA GLU A 39 -10.76 36.73 -4.34
C GLU A 39 -9.42 35.99 -4.27
N ILE A 40 -9.27 35.05 -3.33
CA ILE A 40 -8.08 34.22 -3.18
C ILE A 40 -7.84 33.39 -4.44
N CYS A 41 -8.87 32.78 -5.01
CA CYS A 41 -8.76 32.01 -6.25
C CYS A 41 -8.25 32.89 -7.40
N ASN A 42 -8.76 34.12 -7.54
CA ASN A 42 -8.34 35.03 -8.60
C ASN A 42 -6.89 35.52 -8.43
N SER A 43 -6.36 35.61 -7.20
CA SER A 43 -5.01 36.11 -6.94
C SER A 43 -3.94 35.01 -6.85
N SER A 44 -4.32 33.77 -6.50
CA SER A 44 -3.37 32.72 -6.10
C SER A 44 -3.48 31.41 -6.89
N ARG A 45 -4.54 31.23 -7.68
CA ARG A 45 -4.74 29.98 -8.45
C ARG A 45 -3.61 29.78 -9.46
N PRO A 46 -2.93 28.63 -9.43
CA PRO A 46 -1.92 28.34 -10.44
C PRO A 46 -2.58 28.14 -11.81
N GLU A 47 -1.91 28.58 -12.88
CA GLU A 47 -2.47 28.66 -14.23
C GLU A 47 -3.08 27.36 -14.75
N ARG A 48 -2.52 26.23 -14.32
CA ARG A 48 -2.92 24.89 -14.77
C ARG A 48 -4.03 24.25 -13.95
N VAL A 49 -4.59 24.93 -12.94
CA VAL A 49 -5.63 24.36 -12.08
C VAL A 49 -7.00 24.90 -12.47
N CYS A 50 -7.97 24.00 -12.59
CA CYS A 50 -9.37 24.36 -12.78
C CYS A 50 -9.85 25.26 -11.64
N PHE A 51 -10.63 26.29 -11.97
CA PHE A 51 -11.10 27.25 -10.96
C PHE A 51 -11.99 26.58 -9.91
N ASP A 52 -12.86 25.66 -10.32
CA ASP A 52 -13.82 25.02 -9.43
C ASP A 52 -13.12 24.12 -8.41
N ASP A 53 -12.19 23.27 -8.85
CA ASP A 53 -11.39 22.42 -7.96
C ASP A 53 -10.51 23.24 -7.02
N TRP A 54 -9.93 24.34 -7.53
CA TRP A 54 -9.16 25.25 -6.70
C TRP A 54 -10.04 25.87 -5.62
N MET A 55 -11.26 26.28 -5.95
CA MET A 55 -12.19 26.83 -4.98
C MET A 55 -12.61 25.80 -3.93
N VAL A 56 -12.95 24.58 -4.33
CA VAL A 56 -13.24 23.47 -3.41
C VAL A 56 -12.06 23.25 -2.46
N LEU A 57 -10.84 23.21 -3.01
CA LEU A 57 -9.63 23.06 -2.22
C LEU A 57 -9.45 24.22 -1.22
N ILE A 58 -9.69 25.47 -1.60
CA ILE A 58 -9.63 26.61 -0.67
C ILE A 58 -10.60 26.42 0.50
N PHE A 59 -11.82 25.94 0.25
CA PHE A 59 -12.77 25.63 1.33
C PHE A 59 -12.30 24.49 2.23
N ILE A 60 -11.77 23.41 1.64
CA ILE A 60 -11.17 22.31 2.40
C ILE A 60 -10.05 22.83 3.30
N LEU A 61 -9.10 23.58 2.72
CA LEU A 61 -7.97 24.16 3.45
C LEU A 61 -8.43 25.13 4.53
N SER A 62 -9.53 25.85 4.31
CA SER A 62 -10.09 26.74 5.32
C SER A 62 -10.66 25.98 6.51
N LYS A 63 -11.47 24.95 6.27
CA LYS A 63 -12.04 24.10 7.33
C LYS A 63 -10.98 23.32 8.11
N VAL A 64 -9.87 22.99 7.47
CA VAL A 64 -8.71 22.34 8.10
C VAL A 64 -7.83 23.33 8.89
N GLY A 65 -8.11 24.64 8.83
CA GLY A 65 -7.35 25.68 9.54
C GLY A 65 -5.99 25.98 8.90
N ILE A 66 -5.88 25.77 7.59
CA ILE A 66 -4.71 26.14 6.78
C ILE A 66 -4.88 27.54 6.17
N VAL A 67 -6.09 27.85 5.69
CA VAL A 67 -6.47 29.16 5.13
C VAL A 67 -7.48 29.85 6.05
N ASP A 68 -7.29 31.12 6.34
CA ASP A 68 -8.23 31.89 7.16
C ASP A 68 -8.99 32.88 6.28
N LEU A 69 -10.19 32.49 5.84
CA LEU A 69 -11.04 33.34 5.01
C LEU A 69 -11.47 34.65 5.69
N GLN A 70 -11.23 34.82 6.99
CA GLN A 70 -11.53 36.06 7.71
C GLN A 70 -10.32 36.99 7.81
N ASN A 71 -9.09 36.48 7.69
CA ASN A 71 -7.86 37.25 7.87
C ASN A 71 -7.21 37.65 6.53
N ARG A 72 -7.36 38.93 6.16
CA ARG A 72 -6.92 39.44 4.86
C ARG A 72 -5.40 39.41 4.63
N GLU A 73 -4.58 39.40 5.68
CA GLU A 73 -3.13 39.57 5.59
C GLU A 73 -2.37 38.23 5.42
N ASP A 74 -2.98 37.10 5.79
CA ASP A 74 -2.31 35.78 5.89
C ASP A 74 -2.48 34.88 4.63
N ASP A 75 -3.38 35.25 3.71
CA ASP A 75 -4.00 34.30 2.79
C ASP A 75 -3.12 33.79 1.63
N CYS A 76 -2.21 34.62 1.10
CA CYS A 76 -1.38 34.21 -0.04
C CYS A 76 -0.06 33.57 0.37
N ARG A 77 0.47 33.91 1.56
CA ARG A 77 1.75 33.35 2.06
C ARG A 77 1.57 31.91 2.53
N ASN A 78 0.44 31.59 3.15
CA ASN A 78 0.14 30.24 3.65
C ASN A 78 -0.10 29.20 2.55
N LEU A 79 -0.53 29.61 1.35
CA LEU A 79 -0.64 28.73 0.18
C LEU A 79 0.72 28.31 -0.39
N VAL A 80 1.80 29.02 -0.04
CA VAL A 80 3.18 28.68 -0.45
C VAL A 80 3.81 27.65 0.49
N HIS A 81 3.34 27.55 1.74
CA HIS A 81 3.85 26.60 2.73
C HIS A 81 3.34 25.17 2.48
N ARG A 82 4.01 24.47 1.54
CA ARG A 82 3.76 23.07 1.14
C ARG A 82 3.96 22.03 2.24
N ASP A 83 4.37 22.44 3.44
CA ASP A 83 4.61 21.52 4.56
C ASP A 83 3.31 20.96 5.16
N ARG A 84 2.17 21.64 4.91
CA ARG A 84 0.86 21.27 5.48
C ARG A 84 -0.13 20.69 4.48
N TRP A 85 0.15 20.82 3.19
CA TRP A 85 -0.66 20.19 2.15
C TRP A 85 0.08 20.16 0.81
N TYR A 86 -0.33 19.26 -0.07
CA TYR A 86 0.22 19.13 -1.42
C TYR A 86 -0.84 18.57 -2.36
N TYR A 87 -0.82 18.99 -3.62
CA TYR A 87 -1.74 18.50 -4.64
C TYR A 87 -1.03 18.30 -5.98
N ARG A 88 -1.67 17.54 -6.87
CA ARG A 88 -1.36 17.47 -8.30
C ARG A 88 -2.65 17.56 -9.10
N THR A 89 -2.50 17.90 -10.37
CA THR A 89 -3.59 17.90 -11.32
C THR A 89 -3.33 16.94 -12.47
N ASP A 90 -4.40 16.53 -13.12
CA ASP A 90 -4.33 15.86 -14.42
C ASP A 90 -4.03 16.87 -15.55
N HIS A 91 -4.19 16.42 -16.80
CA HIS A 91 -3.96 17.19 -18.01
C HIS A 91 -5.03 18.26 -18.28
N GLU A 92 -6.21 18.15 -17.67
CA GLU A 92 -7.30 19.13 -17.74
C GLU A 92 -7.24 20.15 -16.60
N GLY A 93 -6.29 19.97 -15.68
CA GLY A 93 -6.13 20.83 -14.51
C GLY A 93 -7.06 20.48 -13.36
N ARG A 94 -7.70 19.31 -13.38
CA ARG A 94 -8.52 18.81 -12.27
C ARG A 94 -7.62 18.20 -11.19
N ILE A 95 -7.94 18.40 -9.92
CA ILE A 95 -7.16 17.87 -8.80
C ILE A 95 -7.40 16.36 -8.70
N ASN A 96 -6.37 15.57 -9.01
CA ASN A 96 -6.41 14.11 -8.95
C ASN A 96 -5.55 13.52 -7.82
N TYR A 97 -4.71 14.33 -7.18
CA TYR A 97 -3.93 13.95 -6.00
C TYR A 97 -4.10 15.03 -4.94
N LEU A 98 -4.42 14.64 -3.71
CA LEU A 98 -4.45 15.52 -2.56
C LEU A 98 -3.79 14.88 -1.35
N SER A 99 -2.94 15.64 -0.68
CA SER A 99 -2.34 15.27 0.61
C SER A 99 -2.54 16.39 1.61
N LEU A 100 -3.12 16.08 2.76
CA LEU A 100 -3.40 17.03 3.84
C LEU A 100 -2.69 16.60 5.12
N PHE A 101 -2.03 17.55 5.79
CA PHE A 101 -1.24 17.30 6.99
C PHE A 101 -1.68 18.15 8.18
N GLY A 102 -2.16 17.50 9.25
CA GLY A 102 -2.45 18.14 10.53
C GLY A 102 -1.17 18.52 11.30
N LYS A 103 -1.27 19.55 12.13
CA LYS A 103 -0.17 19.96 13.03
C LYS A 103 -0.03 18.95 14.19
N VAL A 104 1.14 18.92 14.82
CA VAL A 104 1.32 18.12 16.06
C VAL A 104 0.35 18.68 17.11
N GLY A 105 -0.46 17.82 17.74
CA GLY A 105 -1.44 18.23 18.75
C GLY A 105 -2.70 18.89 18.21
N CYS A 106 -2.78 19.20 16.91
CA CYS A 106 -3.97 19.75 16.28
C CYS A 106 -4.33 18.89 15.05
N PRO A 107 -4.95 17.72 15.27
CA PRO A 107 -5.50 16.93 14.17
C PRO A 107 -6.66 17.67 13.52
N PHE A 108 -7.00 17.30 12.28
CA PHE A 108 -8.10 17.92 11.54
C PHE A 108 -9.19 16.91 11.20
N ASP A 109 -10.40 17.40 10.97
CA ASP A 109 -11.48 16.63 10.39
C ASP A 109 -11.49 16.88 8.88
N LEU A 110 -11.50 15.81 8.07
CA LEU A 110 -11.60 15.97 6.63
C LEU A 110 -13.04 16.43 6.31
N PRO A 111 -13.22 17.58 5.64
CA PRO A 111 -14.55 18.12 5.48
C PRO A 111 -15.29 17.49 4.28
N PRO A 112 -16.64 17.43 4.29
CA PRO A 112 -17.45 16.80 3.24
C PRO A 112 -17.22 17.33 1.82
N GLU A 113 -16.71 18.56 1.70
CA GLU A 113 -16.33 19.17 0.43
C GLU A 113 -15.35 18.35 -0.41
N ILE A 114 -14.64 17.40 0.21
CA ILE A 114 -13.79 16.45 -0.51
C ILE A 114 -14.57 15.71 -1.61
N GLY A 115 -15.86 15.46 -1.42
CA GLY A 115 -16.73 14.80 -2.40
C GLY A 115 -16.91 15.57 -3.72
N TYR A 116 -16.58 16.87 -3.76
CA TYR A 116 -16.65 17.67 -4.99
C TYR A 116 -15.40 17.56 -5.87
N LEU A 117 -14.32 16.93 -5.38
CA LEU A 117 -13.14 16.65 -6.18
C LEU A 117 -13.35 15.34 -6.96
N GLU A 118 -14.25 15.38 -7.96
CA GLU A 118 -14.74 14.20 -8.69
C GLU A 118 -13.61 13.39 -9.35
N CYS A 119 -12.51 14.05 -9.77
CA CYS A 119 -11.33 13.44 -10.40
C CYS A 119 -10.27 12.93 -9.39
N LEU A 120 -10.55 12.96 -8.07
CA LEU A 120 -9.57 12.59 -7.06
C LEU A 120 -9.24 11.09 -7.09
N GLU A 121 -8.01 10.75 -7.48
CA GLU A 121 -7.50 9.38 -7.55
C GLU A 121 -6.72 8.97 -6.30
N TYR A 122 -6.03 9.93 -5.68
CA TYR A 122 -5.15 9.69 -4.55
C TYR A 122 -5.43 10.67 -3.41
N LEU A 123 -5.74 10.13 -2.23
CA LEU A 123 -5.92 10.90 -1.00
C LEU A 123 -4.97 10.43 0.10
N ARG A 124 -4.13 11.34 0.61
CA ARG A 124 -3.31 11.11 1.81
C ARG A 124 -3.68 12.04 2.93
N LEU A 125 -3.90 11.47 4.10
CA LEU A 125 -4.35 12.15 5.30
C LEU A 125 -3.35 11.88 6.41
N LYS A 126 -2.74 12.93 6.95
CA LYS A 126 -1.81 12.81 8.07
C LYS A 126 -2.36 13.50 9.30
N ARG A 127 -2.45 12.78 10.42
CA ARG A 127 -3.08 13.25 11.67
C ARG A 127 -4.52 13.73 11.43
N CYS A 128 -5.25 12.97 10.64
CA CYS A 128 -6.67 13.15 10.45
C CYS A 128 -7.43 12.51 11.62
N ARG A 129 -8.44 13.20 12.11
CA ARG A 129 -9.29 12.77 13.22
C ARG A 129 -10.58 12.12 12.73
N SER A 130 -11.18 12.58 11.63
CA SER A 130 -12.41 12.03 11.05
C SER A 130 -12.41 12.12 9.52
N ILE A 131 -13.21 11.28 8.88
CA ILE A 131 -13.44 11.31 7.42
C ILE A 131 -14.94 11.30 7.11
N PRO A 132 -15.39 12.04 6.07
CA PRO A 132 -16.78 12.06 5.64
C PRO A 132 -17.03 10.84 4.74
N GLY A 133 -17.37 9.72 5.38
CA GLY A 133 -17.44 8.40 4.74
C GLY A 133 -18.39 8.33 3.55
N ARG A 134 -19.52 9.07 3.58
CA ARG A 134 -20.49 9.14 2.47
C ARG A 134 -19.88 9.83 1.25
N GLU A 135 -19.32 11.02 1.45
CA GLU A 135 -18.74 11.84 0.39
C GLU A 135 -17.48 11.16 -0.17
N LEU A 136 -16.69 10.50 0.67
CA LEU A 136 -15.54 9.72 0.24
C LEU A 136 -15.97 8.49 -0.61
N SER A 137 -17.07 7.82 -0.24
CA SER A 137 -17.63 6.70 -1.02
C SER A 137 -18.22 7.14 -2.36
N SER A 138 -18.60 8.41 -2.52
CA SER A 138 -19.11 8.92 -3.79
C SER A 138 -18.01 9.31 -4.80
N LEU A 139 -16.73 9.27 -4.42
CA LEU A 139 -15.64 9.62 -5.33
C LEU A 139 -15.41 8.49 -6.36
N PRO A 140 -15.73 8.71 -7.64
CA PRO A 140 -15.73 7.64 -8.64
C PRO A 140 -14.33 7.18 -9.03
N HIS A 141 -13.30 8.00 -8.81
CA HIS A 141 -11.94 7.72 -9.25
C HIS A 141 -10.98 7.41 -8.10
N LEU A 142 -11.43 7.40 -6.84
CA LEU A 142 -10.52 7.22 -5.70
C LEU A 142 -9.95 5.80 -5.65
N GLU A 143 -8.69 5.66 -6.04
CA GLU A 143 -7.99 4.37 -6.08
C GLU A 143 -7.03 4.18 -4.91
N VAL A 144 -6.51 5.26 -4.33
CA VAL A 144 -5.50 5.20 -3.27
C VAL A 144 -5.89 6.04 -2.06
N LEU A 145 -5.93 5.40 -0.90
CA LEU A 145 -6.19 6.03 0.38
C LEU A 145 -5.06 5.74 1.36
N SER A 146 -4.45 6.80 1.88
CA SER A 146 -3.31 6.71 2.79
C SER A 146 -3.57 7.48 4.09
N PHE A 147 -3.42 6.80 5.22
CA PHE A 147 -3.48 7.36 6.56
C PHE A 147 -2.09 7.35 7.19
N ASP A 148 -1.63 8.49 7.70
CA ASP A 148 -0.34 8.62 8.38
C ASP A 148 -0.52 9.27 9.76
N LYS A 149 -0.07 8.64 10.84
CA LYS A 149 -0.24 9.18 12.21
C LYS A 149 -1.70 9.52 12.54
N CYS A 150 -2.65 8.74 12.02
CA CYS A 150 -4.07 8.90 12.33
C CYS A 150 -4.45 8.07 13.55
N ASN A 151 -5.53 8.45 14.23
CA ASN A 151 -6.08 7.66 15.32
C ASN A 151 -7.43 7.09 14.89
N PHE A 152 -7.44 5.79 14.60
CA PHE A 152 -8.64 5.10 14.12
C PHE A 152 -9.74 5.01 15.18
N GLN A 153 -9.43 5.25 16.46
CA GLN A 153 -10.47 5.37 17.48
C GLN A 153 -11.39 6.56 17.20
N PHE A 154 -10.85 7.70 16.74
CA PHE A 154 -11.66 8.90 16.50
C PHE A 154 -12.22 9.00 15.09
N LEU A 155 -11.55 8.37 14.11
CA LEU A 155 -11.94 8.43 12.70
C LEU A 155 -13.39 8.00 12.43
N LEU A 156 -14.00 7.28 13.38
CA LEU A 156 -15.14 6.39 13.13
C LEU A 156 -16.31 6.58 14.12
N HIS A 157 -16.24 7.59 14.99
CA HIS A 157 -17.23 7.79 16.07
C HIS A 157 -18.17 8.99 15.86
N GLN A 158 -18.12 9.70 14.75
CA GLN A 158 -18.70 11.05 14.70
C GLN A 158 -20.19 11.17 14.33
N ASP A 159 -20.84 10.18 13.70
CA ASP A 159 -22.13 10.44 13.04
C ASP A 159 -23.41 9.83 13.68
N ASP A 160 -23.35 9.04 14.76
CA ASP A 160 -24.55 8.40 15.34
C ASP A 160 -24.80 8.79 16.82
N VAL A 161 -24.79 10.09 17.13
CA VAL A 161 -25.29 10.56 18.44
C VAL A 161 -26.83 10.53 18.50
N GLU A 162 -27.53 10.55 17.36
CA GLU A 162 -29.00 10.60 17.34
C GLU A 162 -29.69 9.24 17.18
N HIS A 163 -28.99 8.18 16.78
CA HIS A 163 -29.56 6.85 16.66
C HIS A 163 -28.67 5.81 17.32
N ASN A 164 -29.14 5.28 18.45
CA ASN A 164 -28.51 4.27 19.32
C ASN A 164 -28.29 2.89 18.65
N THR A 165 -28.09 2.85 17.34
CA THR A 165 -27.78 1.65 16.56
C THR A 165 -26.27 1.44 16.55
N LYS A 166 -25.82 0.34 17.16
CA LYS A 166 -24.43 -0.17 17.19
C LYS A 166 -23.82 -0.49 15.81
N ASN A 167 -24.38 0.01 14.71
CA ASN A 167 -23.82 -0.22 13.39
C ASN A 167 -22.68 0.76 13.18
N SER A 168 -21.45 0.25 13.22
CA SER A 168 -20.25 1.05 13.00
C SER A 168 -20.38 1.79 11.67
N PHE A 169 -20.13 3.10 11.69
CA PHE A 169 -20.05 4.00 10.53
C PHE A 169 -19.34 3.38 9.32
N LEU A 170 -18.35 2.53 9.59
CA LEU A 170 -17.56 1.80 8.62
C LEU A 170 -18.30 0.78 7.77
N SER A 171 -19.36 0.16 8.30
CA SER A 171 -20.20 -0.75 7.51
C SER A 171 -20.88 -0.04 6.32
N ARG A 172 -20.92 1.30 6.33
CA ARG A 172 -21.55 2.12 5.29
C ARG A 172 -20.56 2.70 4.28
N ILE A 173 -19.25 2.68 4.57
CA ILE A 173 -18.26 3.20 3.63
C ILE A 173 -18.04 2.16 2.54
N LYS A 174 -18.38 2.53 1.31
CA LYS A 174 -18.25 1.69 0.11
C LYS A 174 -17.20 2.32 -0.79
N LEU A 175 -15.94 1.95 -0.62
CA LEU A 175 -14.86 2.42 -1.49
C LEU A 175 -14.63 1.40 -2.62
N ILE A 176 -15.64 1.27 -3.48
CA ILE A 176 -15.70 0.20 -4.50
C ILE A 176 -14.53 0.22 -5.49
N ASN A 177 -13.91 1.39 -5.71
CA ASN A 177 -12.81 1.56 -6.65
C ASN A 177 -11.43 1.61 -5.97
N LEU A 178 -11.39 1.43 -4.63
CA LEU A 178 -10.14 1.54 -3.88
C LEU A 178 -9.24 0.32 -4.15
N LYS A 179 -8.10 0.56 -4.80
CA LYS A 179 -7.10 -0.46 -5.12
C LYS A 179 -5.98 -0.53 -4.09
N THR A 180 -5.69 0.58 -3.41
CA THR A 180 -4.59 0.66 -2.44
C THR A 180 -5.02 1.33 -1.14
N LEU A 181 -4.83 0.61 -0.04
CA LEU A 181 -4.98 1.13 1.32
C LEU A 181 -3.61 1.13 2.00
N ARG A 182 -3.22 2.29 2.53
CA ARG A 182 -1.97 2.46 3.27
C ARG A 182 -2.22 3.05 4.65
N ILE A 183 -1.71 2.40 5.68
CA ILE A 183 -1.83 2.85 7.06
C ILE A 183 -0.42 2.91 7.65
N GLU A 184 0.04 4.11 7.96
CA GLU A 184 1.37 4.39 8.50
C GLU A 184 1.24 4.98 9.91
N ARG A 185 2.03 4.50 10.87
CA ARG A 185 2.24 5.17 12.17
C ARG A 185 0.96 5.46 12.95
N SER A 186 -0.08 4.68 12.70
CA SER A 186 -1.43 4.97 13.15
C SER A 186 -1.81 4.01 14.27
N LYS A 187 -2.54 4.53 15.27
CA LYS A 187 -3.02 3.71 16.37
C LYS A 187 -4.31 3.02 15.96
N ILE A 188 -4.36 1.70 16.09
CA ILE A 188 -5.50 0.88 15.76
C ILE A 188 -6.06 0.31 17.07
N PRO A 189 -7.24 0.77 17.53
CA PRO A 189 -7.81 0.25 18.77
C PRO A 189 -8.24 -1.22 18.61
N ALA A 190 -8.19 -1.97 19.72
CA ALA A 190 -8.62 -3.38 19.77
C ALA A 190 -10.09 -3.57 19.37
N SER A 191 -10.93 -2.57 19.64
CA SER A 191 -12.36 -2.60 19.34
C SER A 191 -12.64 -2.23 17.88
N SER A 192 -12.59 -3.24 17.00
CA SER A 192 -13.43 -3.39 15.79
C SER A 192 -13.35 -2.35 14.66
N SER A 193 -12.53 -1.31 14.78
CA SER A 193 -12.52 -0.19 13.84
C SER A 193 -11.84 -0.54 12.52
N ILE A 194 -10.55 -0.88 12.53
CA ILE A 194 -9.92 -1.36 11.30
C ILE A 194 -10.55 -2.67 10.81
N VAL A 195 -11.01 -3.51 11.74
CA VAL A 195 -11.71 -4.75 11.47
C VAL A 195 -12.95 -4.49 10.64
N SER A 196 -13.78 -3.51 11.02
CA SER A 196 -14.97 -3.13 10.28
C SER A 196 -14.62 -2.51 8.93
N LEU A 197 -13.50 -1.81 8.81
CA LEU A 197 -13.03 -1.24 7.55
C LEU A 197 -12.56 -2.35 6.59
N LEU A 198 -11.78 -3.32 7.10
CA LEU A 198 -11.30 -4.48 6.37
C LEU A 198 -12.44 -5.46 6.02
N ALA A 199 -13.42 -5.59 6.91
CA ALA A 199 -14.67 -6.31 6.65
C ALA A 199 -15.65 -5.51 5.77
N GLY A 200 -15.34 -4.24 5.47
CA GLY A 200 -16.15 -3.39 4.62
C GLY A 200 -16.13 -3.82 3.15
N GLU A 201 -16.92 -3.13 2.33
CA GLU A 201 -16.96 -3.33 0.88
C GLU A 201 -15.77 -2.63 0.21
N LEU A 202 -14.63 -3.33 0.16
CA LEU A 202 -13.42 -2.95 -0.59
C LEU A 202 -13.11 -4.00 -1.67
N PRO A 203 -14.05 -4.41 -2.53
CA PRO A 203 -13.91 -5.59 -3.39
C PRO A 203 -12.67 -5.54 -4.31
N GLU A 204 -12.26 -4.34 -4.72
CA GLU A 204 -11.14 -4.12 -5.66
C GLU A 204 -9.78 -3.89 -4.97
N LEU A 205 -9.67 -4.09 -3.65
CA LEU A 205 -8.43 -3.81 -2.92
C LEU A 205 -7.30 -4.78 -3.32
N GLN A 206 -6.34 -4.26 -4.07
CA GLN A 206 -5.20 -5.02 -4.58
C GLN A 206 -3.96 -4.92 -3.68
N LYS A 207 -3.82 -3.82 -2.93
CA LYS A 207 -2.62 -3.52 -2.15
C LYS A 207 -2.96 -3.04 -0.75
N LEU A 208 -2.43 -3.74 0.25
CA LEU A 208 -2.55 -3.37 1.66
C LEU A 208 -1.15 -3.11 2.23
N TYR A 209 -0.91 -1.88 2.66
CA TYR A 209 0.34 -1.45 3.29
C TYR A 209 0.08 -1.05 4.74
N LEU A 210 0.74 -1.74 5.66
CA LEU A 210 0.79 -1.42 7.08
C LEU A 210 2.24 -1.07 7.40
N CYS A 211 2.48 0.14 7.90
CA CYS A 211 3.82 0.63 8.20
C CYS A 211 3.91 1.19 9.61
N ASP A 212 4.93 0.80 10.38
CA ASP A 212 5.18 1.34 11.74
C ASP A 212 3.92 1.22 12.62
N ILE A 213 3.38 0.00 12.69
CA ILE A 213 2.22 -0.38 13.49
C ILE A 213 2.70 -1.13 14.73
N ASP A 214 2.19 -0.73 15.91
CA ASP A 214 2.56 -1.34 17.19
C ASP A 214 2.10 -2.81 17.29
N CYS A 215 2.75 -3.61 18.16
CA CYS A 215 2.48 -5.06 18.28
C CYS A 215 1.00 -5.36 18.54
N HIS A 216 0.35 -4.57 19.39
CA HIS A 216 -1.02 -4.81 19.81
C HIS A 216 -1.99 -4.56 18.65
N SER A 217 -1.85 -3.41 18.00
CA SER A 217 -2.55 -3.08 16.76
C SER A 217 -2.36 -4.15 15.69
N MET A 218 -1.12 -4.61 15.49
CA MET A 218 -0.78 -5.60 14.47
C MET A 218 -1.42 -6.95 14.75
N LYS A 219 -1.40 -7.41 16.01
CA LYS A 219 -2.07 -8.66 16.42
C LYS A 219 -3.56 -8.63 16.03
N ASN A 220 -4.24 -7.53 16.34
CA ASN A 220 -5.67 -7.39 16.03
C ASN A 220 -5.93 -7.41 14.52
N VAL A 221 -5.05 -6.82 13.70
CA VAL A 221 -5.18 -6.85 12.24
C VAL A 221 -4.96 -8.25 11.68
N LEU A 222 -3.94 -8.98 12.16
CA LEU A 222 -3.69 -10.35 11.71
C LEU A 222 -4.85 -11.27 12.09
N GLU A 223 -5.36 -11.16 13.32
CA GLU A 223 -6.54 -11.91 13.77
C GLU A 223 -7.76 -11.61 12.88
N ALA A 224 -7.96 -10.36 12.48
CA ALA A 224 -9.03 -9.95 11.58
C ALA A 224 -8.89 -10.60 10.19
N LEU A 225 -7.69 -10.52 9.60
CA LEU A 225 -7.41 -11.07 8.26
C LEU A 225 -7.56 -12.59 8.25
N THR A 226 -7.18 -13.28 9.34
CA THR A 226 -7.37 -14.72 9.49
C THR A 226 -8.84 -15.08 9.63
N ASN A 227 -9.57 -14.43 10.55
CA ASN A 227 -10.90 -14.90 10.98
C ASN A 227 -12.09 -14.37 10.17
N LEU A 228 -11.94 -13.27 9.42
CA LEU A 228 -13.08 -12.58 8.78
C LEU A 228 -13.13 -12.79 7.29
N ASP A 229 -14.31 -13.03 6.75
CA ASP A 229 -14.53 -13.02 5.30
C ASP A 229 -14.44 -11.58 4.79
N VAL A 230 -13.34 -11.26 4.12
CA VAL A 230 -13.09 -9.92 3.57
C VAL A 230 -13.40 -9.91 2.08
N SER A 231 -14.03 -8.83 1.61
CA SER A 231 -14.48 -8.69 0.22
C SER A 231 -13.34 -8.69 -0.81
N PHE A 232 -12.12 -8.38 -0.39
CA PHE A 232 -10.92 -8.33 -1.25
C PHE A 232 -10.06 -9.60 -1.21
N GLN A 233 -10.55 -10.69 -0.61
CA GLN A 233 -9.76 -11.93 -0.50
C GLN A 233 -9.22 -12.39 -1.87
N ASP A 234 -10.02 -12.24 -2.92
CA ASP A 234 -9.69 -12.62 -4.28
C ASP A 234 -9.01 -11.52 -5.11
N SER A 235 -8.81 -10.31 -4.58
CA SER A 235 -8.17 -9.21 -5.31
C SER A 235 -6.82 -8.80 -4.74
N LEU A 236 -6.56 -9.09 -3.46
CA LEU A 236 -5.30 -8.74 -2.78
C LEU A 236 -4.11 -9.44 -3.42
N SER A 237 -3.20 -8.64 -3.99
CA SER A 237 -2.00 -9.10 -4.68
C SER A 237 -0.70 -8.65 -4.01
N HIS A 238 -0.75 -7.56 -3.23
CA HIS A 238 0.38 -7.01 -2.50
C HIS A 238 0.01 -6.81 -1.04
N PHE A 239 0.78 -7.42 -0.15
CA PHE A 239 0.63 -7.26 1.29
C PHE A 239 1.97 -6.86 1.90
N ALA A 240 2.01 -5.73 2.59
CA ALA A 240 3.24 -5.17 3.14
C ALA A 240 3.05 -4.79 4.62
N LEU A 241 3.98 -5.26 5.45
CA LEU A 241 4.09 -5.07 6.89
C LEU A 241 5.48 -4.50 7.21
N ILE A 242 5.67 -3.20 6.96
CA ILE A 242 6.97 -2.55 6.99
C ILE A 242 7.18 -1.87 8.34
N ASP A 243 8.37 -1.99 8.94
CA ASP A 243 8.66 -1.38 10.26
C ASP A 243 7.65 -1.79 11.35
N CYS A 244 6.98 -2.95 11.21
CA CYS A 244 5.96 -3.41 12.15
C CYS A 244 6.60 -4.29 13.23
N CYS A 245 6.12 -4.18 14.47
CA CYS A 245 6.59 -5.04 15.56
C CYS A 245 5.97 -6.43 15.47
N LEU A 246 6.50 -7.25 14.56
CA LEU A 246 6.08 -8.63 14.36
C LEU A 246 6.91 -9.58 15.23
N GLU A 247 6.21 -10.40 16.00
CA GLU A 247 6.77 -11.52 16.73
C GLU A 247 6.81 -12.79 15.87
N HIS A 248 7.54 -13.81 16.32
CA HIS A 248 7.68 -15.09 15.62
C HIS A 248 6.34 -15.75 15.28
N HIS A 249 5.39 -15.75 16.22
CA HIS A 249 4.06 -16.33 16.00
C HIS A 249 3.26 -15.57 14.91
N ASN A 250 3.55 -14.29 14.68
CA ASN A 250 2.90 -13.51 13.63
C ASN A 250 3.35 -13.97 12.24
N LEU A 251 4.64 -14.34 12.07
CA LEU A 251 5.11 -14.89 10.81
C LEU A 251 4.43 -16.22 10.46
N GLU A 252 4.27 -17.11 11.43
CA GLU A 252 3.53 -18.35 11.24
C GLU A 252 2.08 -18.05 10.80
N THR A 253 1.41 -17.14 11.49
CA THR A 253 0.03 -16.71 11.13
C THR A 253 -0.03 -16.19 9.69
N ILE A 254 0.94 -15.36 9.27
CA ILE A 254 0.99 -14.80 7.92
C ILE A 254 1.16 -15.90 6.88
N PHE A 255 2.13 -16.81 7.07
CA PHE A 255 2.46 -17.82 6.07
C PHE A 255 1.47 -18.98 6.00
N MET A 256 0.90 -19.39 7.14
CA MET A 256 -0.01 -20.53 7.20
C MET A 256 -1.45 -20.11 6.94
N ASP A 257 -1.90 -19.06 7.62
CA ASP A 257 -3.32 -18.70 7.64
C ASP A 257 -3.63 -17.66 6.56
N ILE A 258 -2.87 -16.57 6.52
CA ILE A 258 -3.14 -15.46 5.58
C ILE A 258 -2.78 -15.88 4.15
N LEU A 259 -1.58 -16.38 3.87
CA LEU A 259 -1.22 -16.78 2.51
C LEU A 259 -2.09 -17.94 1.97
N GLY A 260 -2.59 -18.81 2.85
CA GLY A 260 -3.53 -19.87 2.48
C GLY A 260 -4.91 -19.31 2.08
N LYS A 261 -5.33 -18.22 2.71
CA LYS A 261 -6.61 -17.54 2.43
C LYS A 261 -6.54 -16.61 1.22
N PHE A 262 -5.46 -15.85 1.07
CA PHE A 262 -5.27 -14.83 0.03
C PHE A 262 -4.38 -15.37 -1.10
N LEU A 263 -4.92 -16.29 -1.89
CA LEU A 263 -4.17 -17.06 -2.88
C LEU A 263 -3.53 -16.21 -3.99
N LYS A 264 -4.01 -14.99 -4.23
CA LYS A 264 -3.48 -14.07 -5.25
C LYS A 264 -2.36 -13.16 -4.75
N ILE A 265 -1.90 -13.28 -3.50
CA ILE A 265 -0.74 -12.52 -3.01
C ILE A 265 0.50 -12.95 -3.80
N VAL A 266 0.99 -12.03 -4.64
CA VAL A 266 2.20 -12.18 -5.44
C VAL A 266 3.40 -11.50 -4.74
N HIS A 267 3.13 -10.52 -3.88
CA HIS A 267 4.13 -9.75 -3.18
C HIS A 267 3.83 -9.68 -1.67
N LEU A 268 4.74 -10.22 -0.87
CA LEU A 268 4.72 -10.12 0.59
C LEU A 268 5.97 -9.37 1.04
N ASP A 269 5.80 -8.25 1.72
CA ASP A 269 6.91 -7.44 2.25
C ASP A 269 6.80 -7.38 3.77
N ILE A 270 7.82 -7.85 4.49
CA ILE A 270 7.90 -7.86 5.97
C ILE A 270 9.18 -7.13 6.43
N CYS A 271 9.65 -6.17 5.65
CA CYS A 271 10.90 -5.46 5.90
C CYS A 271 10.87 -4.67 7.23
N ASN A 272 12.05 -4.54 7.84
CA ASN A 272 12.31 -3.84 9.09
C ASN A 272 11.46 -4.31 10.28
N SER A 273 11.03 -5.56 10.27
CA SER A 273 10.35 -6.17 11.41
C SER A 273 11.32 -6.57 12.51
N GLU A 274 10.79 -6.78 13.71
CA GLU A 274 11.59 -7.22 14.87
C GLU A 274 11.98 -8.69 14.84
N VAL A 275 11.49 -9.46 13.85
CA VAL A 275 11.82 -10.85 13.61
C VAL A 275 13.34 -11.06 13.66
N GLN A 276 13.78 -11.97 14.51
CA GLN A 276 15.20 -12.28 14.69
C GLN A 276 15.64 -13.51 13.88
N SER A 277 14.69 -14.36 13.53
CA SER A 277 14.95 -15.68 12.94
C SER A 277 13.74 -16.14 12.13
N ILE A 278 13.97 -16.72 10.96
CA ILE A 278 12.94 -17.43 10.19
C ILE A 278 12.93 -18.94 10.49
N HIS A 279 13.87 -19.43 11.30
CA HIS A 279 13.98 -20.84 11.64
C HIS A 279 12.71 -21.37 12.31
N SER A 280 12.12 -20.58 13.22
CA SER A 280 10.84 -20.91 13.88
C SER A 280 9.72 -21.18 12.87
N LEU A 281 9.53 -20.28 11.91
CA LEU A 281 8.57 -20.44 10.81
C LEU A 281 8.80 -21.76 10.04
N VAL A 282 10.05 -22.11 9.76
CA VAL A 282 10.40 -23.35 9.05
C VAL A 282 10.07 -24.60 9.87
N GLU A 283 10.31 -24.58 11.19
CA GLU A 283 9.91 -25.69 12.06
C GLU A 283 8.38 -25.81 12.15
N GLY A 284 7.66 -24.70 12.15
CA GLY A 284 6.20 -24.65 11.99
C GLY A 284 5.75 -25.32 10.69
N LEU A 285 6.34 -24.95 9.54
CA LEU A 285 6.07 -25.54 8.23
C LEU A 285 6.30 -27.05 8.20
N LYS A 286 7.42 -27.51 8.79
CA LYS A 286 7.72 -28.95 8.89
C LYS A 286 6.69 -29.69 9.73
N ARG A 287 6.21 -29.08 10.82
CA ARG A 287 5.20 -29.68 11.71
C ARG A 287 3.86 -29.81 11.00
N GLU A 288 3.37 -28.74 10.37
CA GLU A 288 2.11 -28.76 9.63
C GLU A 288 2.12 -29.79 8.50
N ARG A 289 3.25 -29.90 7.79
CA ARG A 289 3.42 -30.92 6.75
C ARG A 289 3.35 -32.35 7.29
N ARG A 290 3.87 -32.62 8.48
CA ARG A 290 3.75 -33.94 9.14
C ARG A 290 2.31 -34.23 9.56
N ASN A 291 1.55 -33.20 9.88
CA ASN A 291 0.15 -33.31 10.29
C ASN A 291 -0.82 -33.48 9.09
N GLY A 292 -0.31 -33.45 7.85
CA GLY A 292 -1.13 -33.58 6.64
C GLY A 292 -1.96 -32.34 6.31
N ALA A 293 -1.62 -31.18 6.89
CA ALA A 293 -2.25 -29.92 6.54
C ALA A 293 -2.01 -29.58 5.06
N SER A 294 -2.93 -28.81 4.47
CA SER A 294 -2.86 -28.38 3.07
C SER A 294 -1.52 -27.72 2.78
N ASN A 295 -0.84 -28.21 1.73
CA ASN A 295 0.47 -27.70 1.34
C ASN A 295 0.39 -26.20 0.99
N PRO A 296 1.28 -25.36 1.53
CA PRO A 296 1.41 -23.96 1.12
C PRO A 296 1.90 -23.79 -0.33
N GLU A 297 2.11 -24.88 -1.06
CA GLU A 297 2.50 -24.93 -2.49
C GLU A 297 1.50 -24.23 -3.42
N GLN A 298 0.27 -23.95 -2.97
CA GLN A 298 -0.74 -23.22 -3.76
C GLN A 298 -0.53 -21.70 -3.76
N SER A 299 0.40 -21.18 -2.96
CA SER A 299 0.68 -19.75 -2.93
C SER A 299 1.19 -19.25 -4.28
N THR A 300 0.68 -18.10 -4.73
CA THR A 300 1.20 -17.41 -5.93
C THR A 300 2.33 -16.43 -5.61
N LEU A 301 2.86 -16.48 -4.38
CA LEU A 301 3.89 -15.58 -3.90
C LEU A 301 5.15 -15.64 -4.77
N ARG A 302 5.56 -14.50 -5.33
CA ARG A 302 6.76 -14.38 -6.19
C ARG A 302 7.84 -13.52 -5.59
N HIS A 303 7.46 -12.51 -4.80
CA HIS A 303 8.35 -11.55 -4.18
C HIS A 303 8.19 -11.61 -2.67
N LEU A 304 9.30 -11.85 -1.97
CA LEU A 304 9.34 -11.92 -0.51
C LEU A 304 10.36 -10.90 0.04
N GLY A 305 9.88 -9.83 0.65
CA GLY A 305 10.71 -8.85 1.35
C GLY A 305 10.97 -9.26 2.79
N LEU A 306 12.23 -9.50 3.14
CA LEU A 306 12.69 -9.79 4.51
C LEU A 306 13.85 -8.87 4.88
N THR A 307 13.95 -7.66 4.34
CA THR A 307 15.10 -6.79 4.62
C THR A 307 15.06 -6.39 6.09
N TYR A 308 16.12 -6.67 6.85
CA TYR A 308 16.20 -6.28 8.25
C TYR A 308 16.94 -4.96 8.41
N THR A 309 16.84 -4.38 9.60
CA THR A 309 17.74 -3.30 10.02
C THR A 309 19.19 -3.81 9.96
N SER A 310 20.12 -2.91 9.60
CA SER A 310 21.49 -3.24 9.19
C SER A 310 22.28 -4.13 10.16
N ALA A 311 22.00 -4.08 11.46
CA ALA A 311 22.67 -4.94 12.45
C ALA A 311 22.23 -6.42 12.41
N LYS A 312 20.99 -6.70 11.98
CA LYS A 312 20.44 -8.06 11.90
C LYS A 312 20.70 -8.74 10.57
N ASN A 313 21.02 -7.96 9.55
CA ASN A 313 21.34 -8.42 8.22
C ASN A 313 22.58 -9.36 8.19
N GLU A 314 23.54 -9.19 9.10
CA GLU A 314 24.69 -10.09 9.22
C GLU A 314 24.31 -11.50 9.71
N ILE A 315 23.20 -11.64 10.45
CA ILE A 315 22.75 -12.93 11.01
C ILE A 315 22.37 -13.88 9.88
N PHE A 316 21.67 -13.41 8.85
CA PHE A 316 21.24 -14.25 7.72
C PHE A 316 22.39 -14.67 6.79
N VAL A 317 23.48 -13.92 6.81
CA VAL A 317 24.67 -14.21 5.98
C VAL A 317 25.58 -15.20 6.69
N ASN A 318 25.70 -15.08 8.02
CA ASN A 318 26.71 -15.80 8.79
C ASN A 318 26.16 -16.96 9.64
N ASP A 319 24.86 -17.00 9.96
CA ASP A 319 24.24 -18.14 10.66
C ASP A 319 23.79 -19.21 9.65
N GLY A 320 24.49 -20.35 9.64
CA GLY A 320 24.15 -21.50 8.81
C GLY A 320 22.71 -22.00 9.01
N ARG A 321 22.13 -21.84 10.20
CA ARG A 321 20.74 -22.27 10.47
C ARG A 321 19.71 -21.37 9.79
N GLU A 322 19.96 -20.05 9.74
CA GLU A 322 19.09 -19.12 9.02
C GLU A 322 19.21 -19.33 7.51
N LYS A 323 20.43 -19.57 7.01
CA LYS A 323 20.65 -19.96 5.62
C LYS A 323 19.88 -21.22 5.24
N ASP A 324 19.99 -22.29 6.03
CA ASP A 324 19.27 -23.54 5.80
C ASP A 324 17.75 -23.33 5.86
N ALA A 325 17.28 -22.45 6.74
CA ALA A 325 15.88 -22.08 6.82
C ALA A 325 15.41 -21.34 5.56
N ILE A 326 16.19 -20.39 5.01
CA ILE A 326 15.83 -19.68 3.77
C ILE A 326 15.78 -20.68 2.61
N VAL A 327 16.79 -21.55 2.50
CA VAL A 327 16.83 -22.61 1.47
C VAL A 327 15.61 -23.52 1.58
N TYR A 328 15.25 -23.96 2.79
CA TYR A 328 14.05 -24.76 3.00
C TYR A 328 12.78 -24.02 2.61
N LEU A 329 12.67 -22.74 2.96
CA LEU A 329 11.53 -21.90 2.60
C LEU A 329 11.39 -21.78 1.08
N LEU A 330 12.47 -21.51 0.36
CA LEU A 330 12.46 -21.39 -1.11
C LEU A 330 12.15 -22.71 -1.83
N ARG A 331 12.55 -23.84 -1.26
CA ARG A 331 12.17 -25.18 -1.74
C ARG A 331 10.69 -25.47 -1.52
N THR A 332 10.14 -24.98 -0.42
CA THR A 332 8.73 -25.13 -0.07
C THR A 332 7.86 -24.24 -0.96
N PHE A 333 8.23 -22.97 -1.11
CA PHE A 333 7.55 -21.98 -1.93
C PHE A 333 8.23 -21.79 -3.28
N LYS A 334 7.95 -22.73 -4.19
CA LYS A 334 8.62 -22.88 -5.50
C LYS A 334 8.41 -21.71 -6.46
N THR A 335 7.49 -20.80 -6.14
CA THR A 335 7.16 -19.61 -6.92
C THR A 335 7.95 -18.36 -6.50
N ILE A 336 8.58 -18.36 -5.32
CA ILE A 336 9.36 -17.22 -4.82
C ILE A 336 10.62 -17.07 -5.67
N SER A 337 10.61 -16.09 -6.56
CA SER A 337 11.67 -15.85 -7.55
C SER A 337 12.47 -14.58 -7.26
N ASP A 338 12.12 -13.88 -6.20
CA ASP A 338 12.74 -12.65 -5.74
C ASP A 338 12.62 -12.57 -4.22
N VAL A 339 13.75 -12.40 -3.55
CA VAL A 339 13.81 -12.19 -2.11
C VAL A 339 14.56 -10.89 -1.89
N ALA A 340 14.00 -9.94 -1.14
CA ALA A 340 14.72 -8.72 -0.79
C ALA A 340 15.31 -8.87 0.62
N LEU A 341 16.62 -9.07 0.71
CA LEU A 341 17.41 -9.12 1.96
C LEU A 341 18.25 -7.85 2.19
N GLY A 342 17.91 -6.74 1.53
CA GLY A 342 18.70 -5.50 1.56
C GLY A 342 19.90 -5.50 0.61
N ALA A 343 20.90 -4.68 0.92
CA ALA A 343 22.10 -4.47 0.09
C ALA A 343 23.13 -5.61 0.15
N ILE A 344 22.72 -6.80 0.57
CA ILE A 344 23.63 -7.90 0.84
C ILE A 344 23.73 -8.84 -0.37
N GLN A 345 24.92 -9.36 -0.60
CA GLN A 345 25.12 -10.43 -1.56
C GLN A 345 24.62 -11.76 -0.98
N PHE A 346 23.74 -12.44 -1.72
CA PHE A 346 23.27 -13.76 -1.32
C PHE A 346 24.41 -14.78 -1.22
N ASP A 347 24.27 -15.68 -0.25
CA ASP A 347 24.97 -16.96 -0.31
C ASP A 347 24.58 -17.72 -1.60
N GLN A 348 25.53 -18.50 -2.14
CA GLN A 348 25.39 -19.21 -3.41
C GLN A 348 24.22 -20.20 -3.41
N ASP A 349 23.93 -20.84 -2.27
CA ASP A 349 22.82 -21.79 -2.16
C ASP A 349 21.48 -21.06 -2.24
N ILE A 350 21.35 -19.91 -1.58
CA ILE A 350 20.15 -19.08 -1.66
C ILE A 350 19.97 -18.54 -3.09
N GLU A 351 21.05 -18.03 -3.70
CA GLU A 351 21.02 -17.57 -5.10
C GLU A 351 20.55 -18.70 -6.03
N TYR A 352 21.08 -19.92 -5.87
CA TYR A 352 20.68 -21.07 -6.66
C TYR A 352 19.17 -21.35 -6.54
N GLU A 353 18.63 -21.41 -5.31
CA GLU A 353 17.22 -21.73 -5.07
C GLU A 353 16.28 -20.66 -5.66
N ILE A 354 16.65 -19.38 -5.59
CA ILE A 354 15.93 -18.26 -6.23
C ILE A 354 15.93 -18.43 -7.75
N LEU A 355 17.09 -18.73 -8.34
CA LEU A 355 17.21 -18.90 -9.80
C LEU A 355 16.44 -20.13 -10.29
N ALA A 356 16.44 -21.23 -9.52
CA ALA A 356 15.65 -22.43 -9.80
C ALA A 356 14.15 -22.10 -9.80
N ASN A 357 13.66 -21.36 -8.81
CA ASN A 357 12.27 -20.88 -8.77
C ASN A 357 11.93 -20.01 -9.99
N LYS A 358 12.81 -19.06 -10.31
CA LYS A 358 12.65 -18.13 -11.43
C LYS A 358 12.62 -18.81 -12.80
N ALA A 359 13.41 -19.87 -12.99
CA ALA A 359 13.37 -20.69 -14.18
C ALA A 359 12.04 -21.44 -14.36
N GLY A 360 11.29 -21.59 -13.26
CA GLY A 360 10.17 -22.52 -13.11
C GLY A 360 10.72 -23.83 -12.55
N ARG A 361 10.77 -23.95 -11.22
CA ARG A 361 11.46 -25.05 -10.52
C ARG A 361 11.10 -26.44 -11.03
N SER A 362 9.85 -26.68 -11.43
CA SER A 362 9.42 -27.95 -12.02
C SER A 362 10.16 -28.33 -13.32
N LEU A 363 10.65 -27.35 -14.09
CA LEU A 363 11.49 -27.55 -15.27
C LEU A 363 12.95 -27.86 -14.92
N VAL A 364 13.41 -27.38 -13.76
CA VAL A 364 14.80 -27.57 -13.30
C VAL A 364 14.93 -28.89 -12.54
N GLU A 365 13.99 -29.18 -11.65
CA GLU A 365 14.02 -30.35 -10.76
C GLU A 365 13.37 -31.60 -11.36
N CYS A 366 12.71 -31.50 -12.53
CA CYS A 366 12.10 -32.59 -13.28
C CYS A 366 11.68 -33.79 -12.41
N GLY A 367 10.50 -33.71 -11.79
CA GLY A 367 9.99 -34.68 -10.81
C GLY A 367 9.88 -36.15 -11.25
N ASN A 368 10.31 -36.50 -12.47
CA ASN A 368 10.34 -37.85 -13.03
C ASN A 368 11.76 -38.31 -13.46
N ASN A 369 12.84 -37.75 -12.89
CA ASN A 369 14.24 -38.09 -13.22
C ASN A 369 14.62 -37.87 -14.71
N ARG A 370 13.80 -37.19 -15.50
CA ARG A 370 14.13 -36.89 -16.90
C ARG A 370 14.86 -35.55 -16.96
N PRO A 371 16.14 -35.51 -17.35
CA PRO A 371 16.86 -34.25 -17.45
C PRO A 371 16.18 -33.31 -18.44
N LEU A 372 16.18 -32.00 -18.15
CA LEU A 372 15.71 -30.97 -19.09
C LEU A 372 16.52 -31.09 -20.39
N LEU A 373 15.83 -31.34 -21.51
CA LEU A 373 16.45 -31.42 -22.83
C LEU A 373 17.27 -30.16 -23.11
N LEU A 374 18.42 -30.31 -23.77
CA LEU A 374 19.29 -29.20 -24.19
C LEU A 374 18.51 -28.08 -24.91
N SER A 375 17.47 -28.43 -25.67
CA SER A 375 16.59 -27.48 -26.36
C SER A 375 15.73 -26.61 -25.43
N GLY A 376 15.51 -27.01 -24.18
CA GLY A 376 14.76 -26.22 -23.18
C GLY A 376 15.60 -25.17 -22.44
N TRP A 377 16.93 -25.26 -22.53
CA TRP A 377 17.84 -24.37 -21.80
C TRP A 377 17.81 -22.91 -22.24
N PRO A 378 17.70 -22.59 -23.55
CA PRO A 378 17.53 -21.20 -23.96
C PRO A 378 16.35 -20.53 -23.25
N ALA A 379 15.21 -21.21 -23.12
CA ALA A 379 14.03 -20.66 -22.43
C ALA A 379 14.26 -20.48 -20.92
N VAL A 380 14.95 -21.43 -20.26
CA VAL A 380 15.34 -21.31 -18.85
C VAL A 380 16.28 -20.12 -18.64
N LEU A 381 17.35 -20.04 -19.43
CA LEU A 381 18.33 -18.96 -19.36
C LEU A 381 17.68 -17.60 -19.64
N GLU A 382 16.78 -17.53 -20.62
CA GLU A 382 16.03 -16.33 -20.93
C GLU A 382 15.14 -15.90 -19.75
N ARG A 383 14.41 -16.83 -19.10
CA ARG A 383 13.59 -16.51 -17.91
C ARG A 383 14.41 -15.99 -16.75
N VAL A 384 15.56 -16.61 -16.49
CA VAL A 384 16.45 -16.20 -15.41
C VAL A 384 17.03 -14.80 -15.66
N THR A 385 17.36 -14.48 -16.91
CA THR A 385 18.00 -13.20 -17.30
C THR A 385 17.00 -12.05 -17.51
N ARG A 386 15.83 -12.28 -18.10
CA ARG A 386 14.84 -11.26 -18.52
C ARG A 386 14.32 -10.36 -17.39
N ASN A 387 14.35 -10.84 -16.14
CA ASN A 387 13.81 -10.11 -14.98
C ASN A 387 14.87 -9.63 -13.96
N ARG A 388 16.17 -9.63 -14.28
CA ARG A 388 17.15 -8.94 -13.43
C ARG A 388 17.01 -7.43 -13.68
N LYS A 389 16.10 -6.77 -12.97
CA LYS A 389 16.22 -5.32 -12.77
C LYS A 389 17.52 -5.12 -11.98
N ILE A 390 18.59 -4.74 -12.68
CA ILE A 390 19.83 -4.31 -12.06
C ILE A 390 19.44 -3.11 -11.20
N ASN A 391 19.47 -3.28 -9.89
CA ASN A 391 19.14 -2.21 -8.97
C ASN A 391 20.34 -1.24 -8.99
N TYR A 392 20.29 -0.25 -9.89
CA TYR A 392 21.39 0.69 -10.14
C TYR A 392 21.78 1.56 -8.94
N ASN A 393 21.06 1.46 -7.82
CA ASN A 393 21.33 2.24 -6.61
C ASN A 393 22.39 1.62 -5.69
N SER A 394 22.87 0.39 -5.93
CA SER A 394 24.04 -0.13 -5.23
C SER A 394 25.31 0.32 -5.94
N ILE A 395 25.75 1.54 -5.64
CA ILE A 395 27.12 1.99 -5.92
C ILE A 395 28.04 1.01 -5.19
N GLU A 396 29.02 0.43 -5.89
CA GLU A 396 30.03 -0.53 -5.39
C GLU A 396 29.65 -2.02 -5.33
N LYS A 397 29.56 -2.64 -6.50
CA LYS A 397 30.47 -3.72 -6.97
C LYS A 397 29.83 -4.39 -8.18
N PRO A 398 30.59 -4.73 -9.23
CA PRO A 398 30.08 -5.58 -10.28
C PRO A 398 29.70 -6.92 -9.65
N VAL A 399 28.40 -7.14 -9.44
CA VAL A 399 27.81 -8.45 -9.16
C VAL A 399 28.46 -9.42 -10.14
N ARG A 400 28.96 -10.58 -9.71
CA ARG A 400 29.44 -11.62 -10.63
C ARG A 400 28.20 -12.38 -11.12
N PRO A 401 27.56 -12.02 -12.25
CA PRO A 401 26.32 -12.65 -12.71
C PRO A 401 26.50 -14.12 -13.08
N VAL A 402 27.75 -14.57 -13.21
CA VAL A 402 28.10 -15.87 -13.76
C VAL A 402 27.99 -16.97 -12.71
N THR A 403 28.10 -16.68 -11.41
CA THR A 403 28.18 -17.72 -10.36
C THR A 403 26.86 -18.48 -10.21
N GLY A 404 25.72 -17.79 -10.01
CA GLY A 404 24.42 -18.45 -9.90
C GLY A 404 23.99 -19.17 -11.19
N LEU A 405 24.28 -18.59 -12.36
CA LEU A 405 24.01 -19.23 -13.66
C LEU A 405 24.90 -20.46 -13.88
N TYR A 406 26.17 -20.38 -13.49
CA TYR A 406 27.12 -21.50 -13.50
C TYR A 406 26.64 -22.63 -12.60
N TYR A 407 26.13 -22.34 -11.41
CA TYR A 407 25.58 -23.36 -10.52
C TYR A 407 24.29 -23.97 -11.04
N LEU A 408 23.40 -23.17 -11.63
CA LEU A 408 22.22 -23.68 -12.32
C LEU A 408 22.59 -24.62 -13.48
N LEU A 409 23.69 -24.36 -14.19
CA LEU A 409 24.20 -25.25 -15.24
C LEU A 409 24.93 -26.48 -14.69
N ARG A 410 25.75 -26.32 -13.64
CA ARG A 410 26.60 -27.36 -13.03
C ARG A 410 25.80 -28.38 -12.23
N PHE A 411 24.89 -27.90 -11.39
CA PHE A 411 24.03 -28.74 -10.57
C PHE A 411 22.68 -29.02 -11.24
N GLY A 412 22.38 -28.32 -12.33
CA GLY A 412 21.26 -28.65 -13.19
C GLY A 412 21.48 -29.96 -13.95
N PRO A 413 20.39 -30.59 -14.42
CA PRO A 413 20.44 -31.91 -15.05
C PRO A 413 21.30 -32.00 -16.34
N VAL A 414 21.69 -30.89 -16.97
CA VAL A 414 22.45 -30.91 -18.23
C VAL A 414 23.89 -31.40 -18.06
N LEU A 415 24.65 -30.84 -17.12
CA LEU A 415 26.04 -31.27 -16.97
C LEU A 415 26.13 -32.62 -16.24
N MET A 416 25.16 -32.93 -15.36
CA MET A 416 25.05 -34.23 -14.71
C MET A 416 24.71 -35.37 -15.69
N SER A 417 23.90 -35.12 -16.72
CA SER A 417 23.58 -36.13 -17.75
C SER A 417 24.66 -36.27 -18.81
N ALA A 418 25.39 -35.19 -19.14
CA ALA A 418 26.51 -35.23 -20.08
C ALA A 418 27.79 -35.86 -19.48
N ALA A 419 27.97 -35.83 -18.15
CA ALA A 419 29.13 -36.43 -17.48
C ALA A 419 29.06 -37.96 -17.32
N ASN A 420 27.90 -38.56 -17.62
CA ASN A 420 27.68 -40.02 -17.58
C ASN A 420 27.75 -40.67 -18.97
N TRP A 421 28.35 -40.00 -19.96
CA TRP A 421 28.62 -40.51 -21.32
C TRP A 421 30.11 -40.73 -21.54
#